data_AF-A0A855INC3-F1
#
_entry.id   AF-A0A855INC3-F1
#
_cell.length_a   1.000
_cell.length_b   1.000
_cell.length_c   1.000
_cell.angle_alpha   90.00
_cell.angle_beta   90.00
_cell.angle_gamma   90.00
#
_symmetry.space_group_name_H-M   'P 1'
#
loop_
_entity.id
_entity.type
_entity.pdbx_description
1 polymer ?
#
loop_
_entity_poly.entity_id
_entity_poly.type
_entity_poly.pdbx_seq_one_letter_code
_entity_poly.pdbx_strand_id
1 'polypeptide(L)'
;MHLVCKFISSSSLSTNDLQYVLTPDECIGLFSRVRTPKDILAQLPSTLVQQIIASAKKNVHSLLNAIRVELVKANWVCLSPNVRRSPLTSKQLANFPRLKLYVDRVSNSTAERVHKANYQQVVDDVPLARHYSFSPVEPSPEHKIVVEFAGQWSSNAACLMLGKTDGQKEKVTVGKPDRENKHRSLATFKDLETEGKTLYIKIPCSDQPQPILLKLAEDLQPVDKETQMDEWDNVLVPVRPLAYLDDSNEKAKASDLCGGFLYVFWKGKLWREMAINEKGYYQDVDVEYYRTLEQEEKKKDTHQVIQRSASGFAMAHFWAPYKILGEVQQGESGLKIIFSPKQKRFAQIEALESDAALLEKSSTPLDELSSYSDGQSFSAQEFTSDVDSAAIHKVTEDDMPWLSDQQAIVRNYDQSNTVIAYVDGKNSGFLVRLEVGLADGPLAEQLAPYSLASYDGLVAIMEDSESDWRVTEPFDLTSKDGYISALVTGMPPKGKFTLVLSHLGGQDSAVMMFEGLTYQDIIAEPPELPMISKHEEQRVPDEVNEERERQKKTLDMMLELINAN
;
A
#
# COMPACT_ATOMS: atom_id res chain seq x y z
N MET A 1 -37.63 -37.60 20.90
CA MET A 1 -38.57 -37.74 19.78
C MET A 1 -37.75 -37.73 18.50
N HIS A 2 -37.81 -38.79 17.68
CA HIS A 2 -37.05 -38.86 16.43
C HIS A 2 -37.61 -37.88 15.39
N LEU A 3 -36.73 -37.15 14.71
CA LEU A 3 -37.05 -36.33 13.54
C LEU A 3 -37.73 -37.19 12.49
N VAL A 4 -38.97 -36.84 12.14
CA VAL A 4 -39.78 -37.60 11.18
C VAL A 4 -39.32 -37.34 9.72
N CYS A 5 -38.73 -36.17 9.46
CA CYS A 5 -38.13 -35.80 8.18
C CYS A 5 -37.23 -34.56 8.31
N LYS A 6 -36.40 -34.28 7.30
CA LYS A 6 -35.52 -33.10 7.21
C LYS A 6 -36.03 -32.15 6.13
N PHE A 7 -36.03 -30.85 6.41
CA PHE A 7 -36.39 -29.82 5.43
C PHE A 7 -35.14 -29.09 4.93
N ILE A 8 -35.00 -29.00 3.61
CA ILE A 8 -33.94 -28.22 2.96
C ILE A 8 -34.56 -27.21 1.99
N SER A 9 -33.82 -26.15 1.66
CA SER A 9 -34.25 -25.25 0.59
C SER A 9 -34.14 -25.95 -0.77
N SER A 10 -35.06 -25.65 -1.69
CA SER A 10 -35.03 -26.21 -3.05
C SER A 10 -33.79 -25.82 -3.85
N SER A 11 -33.13 -24.72 -3.50
CA SER A 11 -31.85 -24.31 -4.11
C SER A 11 -30.65 -25.14 -3.64
N SER A 12 -30.76 -25.80 -2.49
CA SER A 12 -29.71 -26.64 -1.90
C SER A 12 -29.86 -28.11 -2.24
N LEU A 13 -30.85 -28.48 -3.09
CA LEU A 13 -31.11 -29.86 -3.48
C LEU A 13 -29.99 -30.38 -4.39
N SER A 14 -29.32 -31.46 -3.97
CA SER A 14 -28.24 -32.10 -4.75
C SER A 14 -28.70 -33.42 -5.38
N THR A 15 -27.90 -33.97 -6.29
CA THR A 15 -28.16 -35.28 -6.93
C THR A 15 -28.25 -36.42 -5.91
N ASN A 16 -27.47 -36.35 -4.82
CA ASN A 16 -27.47 -37.34 -3.74
C ASN A 16 -28.75 -37.31 -2.90
N ASP A 17 -29.45 -36.16 -2.88
CA ASP A 17 -30.67 -35.98 -2.10
C ASP A 17 -31.92 -36.52 -2.82
N LEU A 18 -31.88 -36.68 -4.15
CA LEU A 18 -33.02 -37.09 -4.98
C LEU A 18 -33.67 -38.40 -4.51
N GLN A 19 -32.85 -39.34 -4.03
CA GLN A 19 -33.32 -40.64 -3.53
C GLN A 19 -34.04 -40.57 -2.17
N TYR A 20 -34.05 -39.41 -1.51
CA TYR A 20 -34.70 -39.16 -0.22
C TYR A 20 -35.91 -38.21 -0.32
N VAL A 21 -36.16 -37.59 -1.49
CA VAL A 21 -37.20 -36.56 -1.65
C VAL A 21 -38.61 -37.12 -1.42
N LEU A 22 -39.38 -36.48 -0.54
CA LEU A 22 -40.79 -36.75 -0.31
C LEU A 22 -41.67 -35.78 -1.09
N THR A 23 -42.77 -36.28 -1.64
CA THR A 23 -43.84 -35.40 -2.15
C THR A 23 -44.51 -34.67 -0.99
N PRO A 24 -45.15 -33.50 -1.23
CA PRO A 24 -45.90 -32.79 -0.19
C PRO A 24 -46.92 -33.68 0.51
N ASP A 25 -47.59 -34.57 -0.21
CA ASP A 25 -48.62 -35.46 0.36
C ASP A 25 -48.01 -36.58 1.21
N GLU A 26 -46.87 -37.14 0.81
CA GLU A 26 -46.14 -38.11 1.63
C GLU A 26 -45.61 -37.46 2.92
N CYS A 27 -45.12 -36.22 2.83
CA CYS A 27 -44.69 -35.44 3.98
C CYS A 27 -45.85 -35.21 4.97
N ILE A 28 -47.03 -34.79 4.49
CA ILE A 28 -48.22 -34.63 5.34
C ILE A 28 -48.68 -35.98 5.92
N GLY A 29 -48.59 -37.06 5.14
CA GLY A 29 -48.85 -38.42 5.61
C GLY A 29 -47.99 -38.83 6.80
N LEU A 30 -46.73 -38.38 6.87
CA LEU A 30 -45.85 -38.61 8.01
C LEU A 30 -46.28 -37.83 9.26
N PHE A 31 -46.67 -36.56 9.10
CA PHE A 31 -47.15 -35.74 10.22
C PHE A 31 -48.56 -36.09 10.69
N SER A 32 -49.36 -36.81 9.89
CA SER A 32 -50.70 -37.28 10.28
C SER A 32 -50.69 -38.16 11.54
N ARG A 33 -49.54 -38.76 11.88
CA ARG A 33 -49.35 -39.62 13.05
C ARG A 33 -49.06 -38.82 14.33
N VAL A 34 -48.79 -37.53 14.22
CA VAL A 34 -48.46 -36.64 15.34
C VAL A 34 -49.76 -36.05 15.90
N ARG A 35 -50.00 -36.25 17.21
CA ARG A 35 -51.28 -35.94 17.85
C ARG A 35 -51.42 -34.48 18.28
N THR A 36 -50.33 -33.72 18.40
CA THR A 36 -50.39 -32.33 18.88
C THR A 36 -49.77 -31.34 17.88
N PRO A 37 -50.34 -30.13 17.72
CA PRO A 37 -49.77 -29.09 16.86
C PRO A 37 -48.37 -28.65 17.30
N LYS A 38 -48.09 -28.67 18.61
CA LYS A 38 -46.80 -28.25 19.17
C LYS A 38 -45.66 -29.17 18.72
N ASP A 39 -45.90 -30.48 18.68
CA ASP A 39 -44.90 -31.47 18.26
C ASP A 39 -44.59 -31.39 16.76
N ILE A 40 -45.55 -30.96 15.94
CA ILE A 40 -45.35 -30.69 14.51
C ILE A 40 -44.51 -29.44 14.34
N LEU A 41 -44.85 -28.35 15.03
CA LEU A 41 -44.11 -27.07 14.94
C LEU A 41 -42.66 -27.19 15.40
N ALA A 42 -42.37 -28.04 16.39
CA ALA A 42 -41.01 -28.29 16.87
C ALA A 42 -40.10 -28.99 15.84
N GLN A 43 -40.67 -29.63 14.81
CA GLN A 43 -39.93 -30.36 13.78
C GLN A 43 -39.74 -29.55 12.49
N LEU A 44 -40.36 -28.37 12.38
CA LEU A 44 -40.24 -27.51 11.21
C LEU A 44 -39.13 -26.45 11.44
N PRO A 45 -38.41 -26.05 10.38
CA PRO A 45 -37.53 -24.88 10.45
C PRO A 45 -38.29 -23.63 10.91
N SER A 46 -37.66 -22.81 11.75
CA SER A 46 -38.26 -21.57 12.30
C SER A 46 -38.77 -20.62 11.20
N THR A 47 -38.08 -20.56 10.07
CA THR A 47 -38.44 -19.80 8.87
C THR A 47 -39.73 -20.30 8.21
N LEU A 48 -39.91 -21.62 8.12
CA LEU A 48 -41.15 -22.23 7.61
C LEU A 48 -42.32 -22.01 8.59
N VAL A 49 -42.07 -22.09 9.90
CA VAL A 49 -43.07 -21.82 10.94
C VAL A 49 -43.58 -20.38 10.87
N GLN A 50 -42.74 -19.42 10.54
CA GLN A 50 -43.11 -18.01 10.38
C GLN A 50 -44.04 -17.78 9.18
N GLN A 51 -43.91 -18.56 8.12
CA GLN A 51 -44.75 -18.46 6.91
C GLN A 51 -46.17 -19.00 7.10
N ILE A 52 -46.40 -19.79 8.15
CA ILE A 52 -47.72 -20.33 8.49
C ILE A 52 -48.53 -19.30 9.29
N ILE A 53 -49.75 -19.01 8.82
CA ILE A 53 -50.68 -18.08 9.48
C ILE A 53 -50.99 -18.54 10.91
N ALA A 54 -51.00 -17.59 11.86
CA ALA A 54 -51.19 -17.86 13.29
C ALA A 54 -52.48 -18.62 13.63
N SER A 55 -53.57 -18.42 12.87
CA SER A 55 -54.83 -19.14 13.04
C SER A 55 -54.71 -20.63 12.72
N ALA A 56 -53.88 -21.00 11.73
CA ALA A 56 -53.68 -22.39 11.31
C ALA A 56 -52.90 -23.22 12.33
N LYS A 57 -52.11 -22.59 13.22
CA LYS A 57 -51.29 -23.24 14.25
C LYS A 57 -52.10 -23.82 15.41
N LYS A 58 -53.39 -23.48 15.52
CA LYS A 58 -54.27 -23.88 16.64
C LYS A 58 -54.88 -25.28 16.49
N ASN A 59 -54.98 -25.79 15.27
CA ASN A 59 -55.59 -27.09 14.97
C ASN A 59 -54.68 -27.91 14.05
N VAL A 60 -54.50 -29.20 14.34
CA VAL A 60 -53.63 -30.11 13.56
C VAL A 60 -54.05 -30.15 12.09
N HIS A 61 -55.35 -30.21 11.80
CA HIS A 61 -55.85 -30.30 10.43
C HIS A 61 -55.56 -29.03 9.62
N SER A 62 -55.79 -27.84 10.22
CA SER A 62 -55.46 -26.57 9.58
C SER A 62 -53.95 -26.38 9.43
N LEU A 63 -53.15 -26.86 10.40
CA LEU A 63 -51.70 -26.80 10.36
C LEU A 63 -51.13 -27.66 9.24
N LEU A 64 -51.58 -28.92 9.11
CA LEU A 64 -51.17 -29.82 8.04
C LEU A 64 -51.55 -29.27 6.66
N ASN A 65 -52.73 -28.67 6.53
CA ASN A 65 -53.13 -28.06 5.26
C ASN A 65 -52.28 -26.82 4.93
N ALA A 66 -51.94 -25.99 5.93
CA ALA A 66 -51.05 -24.85 5.73
C ALA A 66 -49.62 -25.28 5.34
N ILE A 67 -49.09 -26.33 5.97
CA ILE A 67 -47.78 -26.91 5.60
C ILE A 67 -47.84 -27.46 4.17
N ARG A 68 -48.92 -28.14 3.78
CA ARG A 68 -49.12 -28.64 2.41
C ARG A 68 -49.03 -27.49 1.40
N VAL A 69 -49.73 -26.39 1.66
CA VAL A 69 -49.72 -25.20 0.79
C VAL A 69 -48.31 -24.64 0.61
N GLU A 70 -47.51 -24.54 1.68
CA GLU A 70 -46.13 -24.07 1.57
C GLU A 70 -45.21 -25.04 0.83
N LEU A 71 -45.38 -26.35 1.03
CA LEU A 71 -44.59 -27.36 0.32
C LEU A 71 -44.93 -27.43 -1.18
N VAL A 72 -46.19 -27.16 -1.55
CA VAL A 72 -46.60 -27.07 -2.97
C VAL A 72 -45.93 -25.88 -3.67
N LYS A 73 -45.61 -24.79 -2.95
CA LYS A 73 -44.85 -23.66 -3.52
C LYS A 73 -43.40 -24.04 -3.87
N ALA A 74 -42.91 -25.16 -3.34
CA ALA A 74 -41.58 -25.73 -3.55
C ALA A 74 -40.43 -24.75 -3.23
N ASN A 75 -40.56 -23.97 -2.17
CA ASN A 75 -39.44 -23.24 -1.56
C ASN A 75 -38.62 -24.15 -0.63
N TRP A 76 -39.28 -25.18 -0.09
CA TRP A 76 -38.73 -26.19 0.79
C TRP A 76 -39.01 -27.57 0.22
N VAL A 77 -38.00 -28.44 0.29
CA VAL A 77 -38.09 -29.86 -0.07
C VAL A 77 -37.95 -30.68 1.21
N CYS A 78 -38.84 -31.65 1.36
CA CYS A 78 -38.83 -32.58 2.49
C CYS A 78 -38.04 -33.84 2.11
N LEU A 79 -37.11 -34.24 2.97
CA LEU A 79 -36.28 -35.43 2.83
C LEU A 79 -36.65 -36.46 3.89
N SER A 80 -36.85 -37.69 3.45
CA SER A 80 -37.01 -38.87 4.29
C SER A 80 -35.69 -39.27 4.94
N PRO A 81 -35.69 -39.80 6.18
CA PRO A 81 -34.50 -40.41 6.76
C PRO A 81 -34.08 -41.70 6.04
N ASN A 82 -34.99 -42.34 5.31
CA ASN A 82 -34.75 -43.58 4.56
C ASN A 82 -34.78 -43.32 3.06
N VAL A 83 -33.91 -44.01 2.32
CA VAL A 83 -33.90 -44.05 0.85
C VAL A 83 -35.25 -44.59 0.36
N ARG A 84 -35.81 -43.96 -0.67
CA ARG A 84 -37.03 -44.45 -1.31
C ARG A 84 -36.76 -45.79 -1.99
N ARG A 85 -37.74 -46.71 -1.90
CA ARG A 85 -37.68 -48.00 -2.60
C ARG A 85 -37.79 -47.88 -4.12
N SER A 86 -38.35 -46.77 -4.61
CA SER A 86 -38.45 -46.43 -6.02
C SER A 86 -38.28 -44.93 -6.24
N PRO A 87 -37.64 -44.51 -7.36
CA PRO A 87 -37.55 -43.10 -7.75
C PRO A 87 -38.95 -42.47 -7.90
N LEU A 88 -39.01 -41.14 -7.76
CA LEU A 88 -40.23 -40.38 -8.00
C LEU A 88 -40.65 -40.52 -9.47
N THR A 89 -41.88 -41.00 -9.69
CA THR A 89 -42.41 -41.15 -11.05
C THR A 89 -42.98 -39.84 -11.57
N SER A 90 -42.94 -39.65 -12.90
CA SER A 90 -43.53 -38.47 -13.56
C SER A 90 -45.01 -38.29 -13.25
N LYS A 91 -45.74 -39.37 -12.93
CA LYS A 91 -47.15 -39.33 -12.49
C LYS A 91 -47.31 -38.74 -11.08
N GLN A 92 -46.41 -39.07 -10.15
CA GLN A 92 -46.44 -38.50 -8.80
C GLN A 92 -46.04 -37.02 -8.79
N LEU A 93 -45.11 -36.64 -9.68
CA LEU A 93 -44.66 -35.26 -9.84
C LEU A 93 -45.64 -34.38 -10.63
N ALA A 94 -46.59 -34.97 -11.37
CA ALA A 94 -47.58 -34.23 -12.15
C ALA A 94 -48.44 -33.29 -11.29
N ASN A 95 -48.74 -33.69 -10.04
CA ASN A 95 -49.53 -32.90 -9.10
C ASN A 95 -48.72 -31.78 -8.42
N PHE A 96 -47.39 -31.73 -8.62
CA PHE A 96 -46.47 -30.80 -7.98
C PHE A 96 -45.49 -30.19 -8.99
N PRO A 97 -45.97 -29.34 -9.92
CA PRO A 97 -45.18 -28.88 -11.07
C PRO A 97 -43.90 -28.13 -10.69
N ARG A 98 -43.90 -27.37 -9.58
CA ARG A 98 -42.68 -26.69 -9.10
C ARG A 98 -41.66 -27.65 -8.53
N LEU A 99 -42.08 -28.65 -7.77
CA LEU A 99 -41.18 -29.70 -7.27
C LEU A 99 -40.59 -30.50 -8.44
N LYS A 100 -41.41 -30.80 -9.46
CA LYS A 100 -40.96 -31.42 -10.70
C LYS A 100 -39.84 -30.63 -11.37
N LEU A 101 -39.98 -29.31 -11.51
CA LEU A 101 -38.93 -28.47 -12.10
C LEU A 101 -37.59 -28.56 -11.36
N TYR A 102 -37.59 -28.59 -10.03
CA TYR A 102 -36.34 -28.72 -9.25
C TYR A 102 -35.74 -30.13 -9.36
N VAL A 103 -36.57 -31.16 -9.29
CA VAL A 103 -36.13 -32.56 -9.46
C VAL A 103 -35.57 -32.78 -10.87
N ASP A 104 -36.25 -32.29 -11.91
CA ASP A 104 -35.81 -32.39 -13.31
C ASP A 104 -34.54 -31.56 -13.54
N ARG A 105 -34.40 -30.36 -12.94
CA ARG A 105 -33.17 -29.55 -13.02
C ARG A 105 -31.97 -30.30 -12.45
N VAL A 106 -32.10 -30.85 -11.25
CA VAL A 106 -31.01 -31.57 -10.58
C VAL A 106 -30.72 -32.90 -11.31
N SER A 107 -31.75 -33.57 -11.82
CA SER A 107 -31.61 -34.82 -12.60
C SER A 107 -31.02 -34.59 -14.00
N ASN A 108 -31.27 -33.45 -14.63
CA ASN A 108 -30.74 -33.10 -15.96
C ASN A 108 -29.37 -32.41 -15.88
N SER A 109 -28.98 -31.87 -14.73
CA SER A 109 -27.63 -31.31 -14.51
C SER A 109 -26.51 -32.34 -14.62
N THR A 110 -26.82 -33.64 -14.63
CA THR A 110 -25.86 -34.70 -14.96
C THR A 110 -25.55 -34.81 -16.46
N ALA A 111 -26.29 -34.12 -17.34
CA ALA A 111 -26.14 -34.20 -18.79
C ALA A 111 -25.25 -33.08 -19.39
N GLU A 112 -25.03 -31.97 -18.70
CA GLU A 112 -24.02 -30.97 -19.11
C GLU A 112 -22.66 -31.28 -18.48
N ARG A 113 -22.11 -32.45 -18.83
CA ARG A 113 -20.66 -32.61 -18.78
C ARG A 113 -20.08 -31.73 -19.87
N VAL A 114 -19.49 -30.60 -19.45
CA VAL A 114 -18.54 -29.83 -20.26
C VAL A 114 -17.60 -30.82 -20.95
N HIS A 115 -17.66 -30.88 -22.28
CA HIS A 115 -16.77 -31.70 -23.10
C HIS A 115 -15.33 -31.23 -22.84
N LYS A 116 -14.58 -31.97 -22.02
CA LYS A 116 -13.12 -31.88 -22.06
C LYS A 116 -12.66 -32.43 -23.41
N ALA A 117 -11.69 -31.75 -24.02
CA ALA A 117 -11.10 -32.05 -25.31
C ALA A 117 -10.87 -33.56 -25.52
N ASN A 118 -11.01 -34.04 -26.76
CA ASN A 118 -10.87 -35.44 -27.22
C ASN A 118 -9.57 -36.14 -26.78
N TYR A 119 -9.42 -36.44 -25.49
CA TYR A 119 -8.45 -37.40 -25.00
C TYR A 119 -9.08 -38.79 -25.10
N GLN A 120 -8.32 -39.75 -25.63
CA GLN A 120 -8.69 -41.17 -25.53
C GLN A 120 -8.92 -41.50 -24.04
N GLN A 121 -10.07 -42.12 -23.77
CA GLN A 121 -10.38 -42.61 -22.44
C GLN A 121 -9.33 -43.67 -22.08
N VAL A 122 -8.41 -43.31 -21.18
CA VAL A 122 -7.49 -44.28 -20.57
C VAL A 122 -8.35 -45.22 -19.74
N VAL A 123 -8.47 -46.46 -20.18
CA VAL A 123 -9.10 -47.52 -19.41
C VAL A 123 -8.06 -47.98 -18.40
N ASP A 124 -8.39 -47.89 -17.12
CA ASP A 124 -7.52 -48.36 -16.05
C ASP A 124 -7.55 -49.89 -16.02
N ASP A 125 -6.77 -50.48 -16.91
CA ASP A 125 -6.56 -51.93 -17.02
C ASP A 125 -5.49 -52.41 -16.01
N VAL A 126 -5.16 -51.60 -15.00
CA VAL A 126 -4.23 -51.99 -13.93
C VAL A 126 -5.02 -52.71 -12.85
N PRO A 127 -4.83 -54.03 -12.64
CA PRO A 127 -5.42 -54.71 -11.50
C PRO A 127 -4.89 -54.05 -10.22
N LEU A 128 -5.75 -53.41 -9.45
CA LEU A 128 -5.43 -52.91 -8.12
C LEU A 128 -4.87 -54.08 -7.30
N ALA A 129 -3.61 -53.98 -6.91
CA ALA A 129 -2.94 -55.00 -6.12
C ALA A 129 -3.79 -55.26 -4.85
N ARG A 130 -4.17 -56.53 -4.62
CA ARG A 130 -4.97 -56.95 -3.45
C ARG A 130 -4.26 -56.72 -2.10
N HIS A 131 -3.02 -56.26 -2.14
CA HIS A 131 -2.24 -55.89 -0.97
C HIS A 131 -1.88 -54.42 -1.09
N TYR A 132 -2.54 -53.58 -0.28
CA TYR A 132 -2.08 -52.23 -0.02
C TYR A 132 -0.72 -52.34 0.68
N SER A 133 0.36 -52.02 -0.04
CA SER A 133 1.61 -51.67 0.61
C SER A 133 1.38 -50.33 1.30
N PHE A 134 1.11 -50.36 2.61
CA PHE A 134 1.19 -49.17 3.44
C PHE A 134 2.67 -48.79 3.51
N SER A 135 3.09 -47.89 2.63
CA SER A 135 4.33 -47.16 2.85
C SER A 135 4.04 -46.21 4.00
N PRO A 136 4.71 -46.37 5.17
CA PRO A 136 4.58 -45.40 6.24
C PRO A 136 4.90 -44.03 5.64
N VAL A 137 3.95 -43.10 5.72
CA VAL A 137 4.28 -41.69 5.47
C VAL A 137 5.29 -41.34 6.55
N GLU A 138 6.50 -40.97 6.16
CA GLU A 138 7.48 -40.45 7.11
C GLU A 138 6.77 -39.36 7.93
N PRO A 139 6.79 -39.45 9.28
CA PRO A 139 6.04 -38.51 10.10
C PRO A 139 6.51 -37.11 9.76
N SER A 140 5.57 -36.27 9.34
CA SER A 140 5.84 -34.85 9.08
C SER A 140 6.45 -34.24 10.34
N PRO A 141 7.52 -33.45 10.23
CA PRO A 141 8.18 -32.88 11.40
C PRO A 141 7.19 -32.12 12.29
N GLU A 142 7.29 -32.30 13.60
CA GLU A 142 6.30 -31.77 14.53
C GLU A 142 6.67 -30.38 15.08
N HIS A 143 7.46 -29.60 14.34
CA HIS A 143 7.89 -28.26 14.77
C HIS A 143 7.31 -27.15 13.90
N LYS A 144 7.29 -25.94 14.48
CA LYS A 144 6.81 -24.72 13.84
C LYS A 144 7.70 -23.54 14.17
N ILE A 145 7.64 -22.54 13.30
CA ILE A 145 8.10 -21.18 13.57
C ILE A 145 6.87 -20.29 13.44
N VAL A 146 6.69 -19.38 14.39
CA VAL A 146 5.59 -18.42 14.38
C VAL A 146 6.17 -17.01 14.42
N VAL A 147 5.66 -16.18 13.53
CA VAL A 147 5.89 -14.73 13.56
C VAL A 147 4.56 -14.06 13.84
N GLU A 148 4.56 -13.21 14.85
CA GLU A 148 3.42 -12.42 15.27
C GLU A 148 3.43 -11.07 14.56
N PHE A 149 2.25 -10.62 14.15
CA PHE A 149 2.03 -9.26 13.68
C PHE A 149 1.13 -8.56 14.69
N ALA A 150 1.52 -7.37 15.15
CA ALA A 150 0.65 -6.53 15.95
C ALA A 150 -0.55 -6.09 15.12
N GLY A 151 -1.76 -6.49 15.52
CA GLY A 151 -3.01 -6.19 14.81
C GLY A 151 -3.62 -7.35 14.02
N GLN A 152 -4.81 -7.10 13.46
CA GLN A 152 -5.54 -8.06 12.63
C GLN A 152 -5.30 -7.78 11.15
N TRP A 153 -4.53 -8.64 10.50
CA TRP A 153 -4.09 -8.45 9.12
C TRP A 153 -4.71 -9.48 8.21
N SER A 154 -5.42 -9.00 7.20
CA SER A 154 -5.70 -9.78 6.00
C SER A 154 -4.52 -9.67 5.02
N SER A 155 -4.43 -10.63 4.10
CA SER A 155 -3.38 -10.74 3.08
C SER A 155 -2.85 -9.38 2.58
N ASN A 156 -1.54 -9.17 2.72
CA ASN A 156 -0.79 -8.08 2.09
C ASN A 156 -0.03 -8.62 0.86
N ALA A 157 0.51 -7.71 0.04
CA ALA A 157 1.38 -8.09 -1.08
C ALA A 157 2.68 -8.75 -0.58
N ALA A 158 3.26 -8.22 0.50
CA ALA A 158 4.39 -8.82 1.18
C ALA A 158 3.97 -10.07 1.98
N CYS A 159 4.89 -11.02 2.10
CA CYS A 159 4.72 -12.25 2.86
C CYS A 159 6.02 -12.62 3.60
N LEU A 160 5.97 -13.63 4.46
CA LEU A 160 7.16 -14.13 5.14
C LEU A 160 7.69 -15.37 4.43
N MET A 161 9.01 -15.51 4.41
CA MET A 161 9.70 -16.63 3.79
C MET A 161 10.77 -17.19 4.74
N LEU A 162 10.81 -18.52 4.87
CA LEU A 162 11.96 -19.24 5.39
C LEU A 162 12.84 -19.65 4.21
N GLY A 163 14.13 -19.33 4.30
CA GLY A 163 15.13 -19.73 3.32
C GLY A 163 15.28 -21.25 3.19
N LYS A 164 15.76 -21.69 2.02
CA LYS A 164 16.11 -23.09 1.79
C LYS A 164 17.30 -23.50 2.66
N THR A 165 17.24 -24.70 3.22
CA THR A 165 18.34 -25.40 3.90
C THR A 165 18.66 -26.70 3.17
N ASP A 166 19.65 -27.45 3.65
CA ASP A 166 19.95 -28.78 3.13
C ASP A 166 18.82 -29.76 3.45
N GLY A 167 18.20 -29.64 4.63
CA GLY A 167 17.10 -30.49 5.08
C GLY A 167 15.73 -30.11 4.53
N GLN A 168 15.51 -28.87 4.06
CA GLN A 168 14.18 -28.41 3.71
C GLN A 168 14.15 -27.33 2.62
N LYS A 169 13.14 -27.42 1.74
CA LYS A 169 12.85 -26.37 0.77
C LYS A 169 12.36 -25.10 1.48
N GLU A 170 12.51 -23.98 0.78
CA GLU A 170 11.92 -22.70 1.16
C GLU A 170 10.42 -22.84 1.43
N LYS A 171 9.92 -22.09 2.42
CA LYS A 171 8.50 -22.02 2.76
C LYS A 171 8.06 -20.58 2.80
N VAL A 172 6.86 -20.31 2.31
CA VAL A 172 6.24 -18.97 2.35
C VAL A 172 4.95 -19.06 3.15
N THR A 173 4.68 -18.04 3.97
CA THR A 173 3.44 -17.93 4.72
C THR A 173 3.02 -16.46 4.85
N VAL A 174 1.77 -16.24 5.23
CA VAL A 174 1.19 -14.91 5.49
C VAL A 174 0.57 -14.89 6.87
N GLY A 175 0.47 -13.69 7.45
CA GLY A 175 -0.26 -13.48 8.69
C GLY A 175 -1.72 -13.88 8.54
N LYS A 176 -2.27 -14.55 9.56
CA LYS A 176 -3.68 -14.87 9.66
C LYS A 176 -4.22 -14.37 11.00
N PRO A 177 -5.45 -13.83 11.05
CA PRO A 177 -6.11 -13.46 12.28
C PRO A 177 -6.00 -14.53 13.37
N ASP A 178 -5.45 -14.17 14.54
CA ASP A 178 -5.52 -15.02 15.72
C ASP A 178 -6.93 -14.89 16.32
N ARG A 179 -7.66 -16.01 16.37
CA ARG A 179 -9.04 -16.03 16.88
C ARG A 179 -9.10 -15.97 18.40
N GLU A 180 -8.01 -16.37 19.07
CA GLU A 180 -7.92 -16.38 20.52
C GLU A 180 -7.47 -15.00 21.03
N ASN A 181 -6.60 -14.33 20.26
CA ASN A 181 -6.00 -13.05 20.63
C ASN A 181 -6.29 -11.96 19.59
N LYS A 182 -7.27 -11.10 19.88
CA LYS A 182 -7.72 -10.06 18.94
C LYS A 182 -6.68 -8.98 18.64
N HIS A 183 -5.63 -8.85 19.45
CA HIS A 183 -4.58 -7.86 19.27
C HIS A 183 -3.51 -8.26 18.23
N ARG A 184 -3.56 -9.48 17.67
CA ARG A 184 -2.50 -10.00 16.79
C ARG A 184 -2.96 -10.90 15.64
N SER A 185 -2.06 -11.09 14.69
CA SER A 185 -2.13 -12.09 13.64
C SER A 185 -0.89 -12.97 13.66
N LEU A 186 -1.04 -14.24 13.30
CA LEU A 186 0.05 -15.21 13.33
C LEU A 186 0.37 -15.72 11.92
N ALA A 187 1.63 -15.63 11.55
CA ALA A 187 2.22 -16.32 10.42
C ALA A 187 2.93 -17.58 10.92
N THR A 188 2.31 -18.74 10.72
CA THR A 188 2.86 -20.03 11.17
C THR A 188 3.43 -20.81 10.01
N PHE A 189 4.72 -21.13 10.10
CA PHE A 189 5.38 -22.16 9.30
C PHE A 189 5.27 -23.48 10.04
N LYS A 190 4.67 -24.49 9.43
CA LYS A 190 4.50 -25.84 10.00
C LYS A 190 5.41 -26.84 9.32
N ASP A 191 5.48 -28.05 9.87
CA ASP A 191 6.19 -29.20 9.31
C ASP A 191 7.69 -28.90 9.15
N LEU A 192 8.32 -28.36 10.20
CA LEU A 192 9.71 -27.91 10.17
C LEU A 192 10.68 -28.93 10.77
N GLU A 193 11.76 -29.19 10.05
CA GLU A 193 12.93 -29.89 10.57
C GLU A 193 13.61 -29.11 11.69
N THR A 194 14.25 -29.81 12.63
CA THR A 194 14.97 -29.22 13.77
C THR A 194 16.33 -28.67 13.35
N GLU A 195 16.32 -27.65 12.50
CA GLU A 195 17.51 -26.96 12.01
C GLU A 195 17.24 -25.45 11.93
N GLY A 196 18.31 -24.66 12.06
CA GLY A 196 18.24 -23.21 11.96
C GLY A 196 17.70 -22.75 10.61
N LYS A 197 16.77 -21.79 10.64
CA LYS A 197 16.18 -21.19 9.44
C LYS A 197 16.52 -19.71 9.35
N THR A 198 16.72 -19.22 8.13
CA THR A 198 16.79 -17.77 7.88
C THR A 198 15.40 -17.24 7.54
N LEU A 199 14.95 -16.23 8.26
CA LEU A 199 13.64 -15.59 8.10
C LEU A 199 13.78 -14.31 7.27
N TYR A 200 12.89 -14.14 6.30
CA TYR A 200 12.82 -12.97 5.42
C TYR A 200 11.40 -12.39 5.34
N ILE A 201 11.30 -11.07 5.13
CA ILE A 201 10.14 -10.46 4.47
C ILE A 201 10.39 -10.54 2.96
N LYS A 202 9.44 -11.12 2.24
CA LYS A 202 9.46 -11.26 0.79
C LYS A 202 8.48 -10.25 0.19
N ILE A 203 9.01 -9.28 -0.55
CA ILE A 203 8.25 -8.20 -1.19
C ILE A 203 8.23 -8.45 -2.69
N PRO A 204 7.06 -8.68 -3.31
CA PRO A 204 6.97 -8.82 -4.76
C PRO A 204 7.29 -7.50 -5.45
N CYS A 205 7.93 -7.57 -6.62
CA CYS A 205 8.24 -6.43 -7.46
C CYS A 205 7.24 -6.31 -8.62
N SER A 206 6.88 -5.10 -9.03
CA SER A 206 5.91 -4.85 -10.11
C SER A 206 6.50 -5.03 -11.51
N ASP A 207 7.80 -4.81 -11.65
CA ASP A 207 8.53 -4.69 -12.92
C ASP A 207 9.60 -5.78 -13.09
N GLN A 208 9.83 -6.61 -12.06
CA GLN A 208 10.84 -7.67 -12.07
C GLN A 208 10.32 -8.98 -11.46
N PRO A 209 10.77 -10.14 -11.96
CA PRO A 209 10.32 -11.44 -11.45
C PRO A 209 10.95 -11.80 -10.09
N GLN A 210 12.08 -11.20 -9.74
CA GLN A 210 12.76 -11.45 -8.47
C GLN A 210 12.19 -10.53 -7.39
N PRO A 211 11.74 -11.08 -6.25
CA PRO A 211 11.25 -10.30 -5.12
C PRO A 211 12.42 -9.69 -4.34
N ILE A 212 12.18 -8.57 -3.67
CA ILE A 212 13.10 -8.04 -2.66
C ILE A 212 12.99 -8.92 -1.41
N LEU A 213 14.13 -9.36 -0.88
CA LEU A 213 14.21 -10.20 0.32
C LEU A 213 14.87 -9.42 1.45
N LEU A 214 14.08 -9.02 2.45
CA LEU A 214 14.59 -8.34 3.64
C LEU A 214 14.83 -9.36 4.74
N LYS A 215 16.11 -9.60 5.06
CA LYS A 215 16.49 -10.54 6.13
C LYS A 215 16.08 -10.01 7.49
N LEU A 216 15.46 -10.85 8.31
CA LEU A 216 15.04 -10.55 9.69
C LEU A 216 15.91 -11.28 10.72
N ALA A 217 16.12 -12.58 10.53
CA ALA A 217 16.87 -13.41 11.48
C ALA A 217 17.60 -14.52 10.74
N GLU A 218 18.73 -14.94 11.30
CA GLU A 218 19.46 -16.15 10.92
C GLU A 218 19.38 -17.16 12.07
N ASP A 219 19.57 -18.44 11.74
CA ASP A 219 19.62 -19.54 12.71
C ASP A 219 18.38 -19.63 13.65
N LEU A 220 17.20 -19.24 13.14
CA LEU A 220 15.95 -19.29 13.88
C LEU A 220 15.55 -20.75 14.13
N GLN A 221 15.50 -21.15 15.40
CA GLN A 221 15.19 -22.52 15.80
C GLN A 221 13.66 -22.74 15.86
N PRO A 222 13.13 -23.81 15.24
CA PRO A 222 11.73 -24.20 15.41
C PRO A 222 11.40 -24.65 16.83
N VAL A 223 10.14 -24.47 17.23
CA VAL A 223 9.58 -24.95 18.50
C VAL A 223 8.57 -26.06 18.26
N ASP A 224 8.22 -26.83 19.29
CA ASP A 224 7.19 -27.86 19.18
C ASP A 224 5.85 -27.30 18.66
N LYS A 225 5.13 -28.09 17.84
CA LYS A 225 3.86 -27.69 17.21
C LYS A 225 2.79 -27.25 18.22
N GLU A 226 2.81 -27.82 19.43
CA GLU A 226 1.85 -27.54 20.51
C GLU A 226 2.22 -26.31 21.34
N THR A 227 3.43 -25.76 21.17
CA THR A 227 3.89 -24.56 21.89
C THR A 227 2.95 -23.40 21.64
N GLN A 228 2.52 -22.72 22.69
CA GLN A 228 1.78 -21.46 22.62
C GLN A 228 2.50 -20.43 23.48
N MET A 229 2.47 -19.17 23.05
CA MET A 229 3.08 -18.05 23.75
C MET A 229 2.07 -16.91 23.87
N ASP A 230 2.09 -16.22 25.00
CA ASP A 230 1.30 -15.00 25.21
C ASP A 230 1.76 -13.91 24.23
N GLU A 231 3.06 -13.80 24.00
CA GLU A 231 3.70 -13.00 22.95
C GLU A 231 4.83 -13.83 22.31
N TRP A 232 4.85 -13.96 20.99
CA TRP A 232 5.88 -14.75 20.30
C TRP A 232 7.25 -14.07 20.27
N ASP A 233 8.32 -14.84 20.09
CA ASP A 233 9.70 -14.31 20.05
C ASP A 233 10.05 -13.48 18.81
N ASN A 234 9.20 -13.53 17.78
CA ASN A 234 9.35 -12.77 16.55
C ASN A 234 8.08 -11.97 16.31
N VAL A 235 8.14 -10.66 16.52
CA VAL A 235 7.00 -9.74 16.44
C VAL A 235 7.32 -8.62 15.45
N LEU A 236 6.44 -8.45 14.47
CA LEU A 236 6.47 -7.37 13.50
C LEU A 236 5.34 -6.38 13.79
N VAL A 237 5.67 -5.08 13.81
CA VAL A 237 4.70 -4.01 14.02
C VAL A 237 4.51 -3.23 12.72
N PRO A 238 3.27 -2.99 12.27
CA PRO A 238 3.01 -2.13 11.13
C PRO A 238 3.19 -0.66 11.51
N VAL A 239 3.97 0.08 10.72
CA VAL A 239 4.33 1.47 10.97
C VAL A 239 4.00 2.34 9.75
N ARG A 240 3.36 3.48 9.99
CA ARG A 240 3.10 4.53 9.00
C ARG A 240 3.65 5.87 9.51
N PRO A 241 4.59 6.50 8.80
CA PRO A 241 5.07 7.82 9.15
C PRO A 241 4.03 8.94 8.93
N LEU A 242 4.04 9.95 9.80
CA LEU A 242 3.51 11.29 9.52
C LEU A 242 4.64 12.31 9.68
N ALA A 243 4.64 13.34 8.85
CA ALA A 243 5.65 14.39 8.89
C ALA A 243 5.16 15.61 9.66
N TYR A 244 5.96 16.10 10.61
CA TYR A 244 5.73 17.41 11.22
C TYR A 244 5.80 18.51 10.16
N LEU A 245 5.02 19.58 10.35
CA LEU A 245 5.04 20.77 9.50
C LEU A 245 6.18 21.73 9.87
N ASP A 246 6.58 21.74 11.13
CA ASP A 246 7.60 22.65 11.66
C ASP A 246 8.45 21.96 12.74
N ASP A 247 9.46 22.67 13.23
CA ASP A 247 10.37 22.17 14.27
C ASP A 247 9.72 22.17 15.69
N SER A 248 8.42 22.46 15.82
CA SER A 248 7.73 22.45 17.13
C SER A 248 7.51 21.04 17.68
N ASN A 249 7.58 20.02 16.81
CA ASN A 249 7.25 18.62 17.12
C ASN A 249 5.82 18.44 17.68
N GLU A 250 4.92 19.38 17.40
CA GLU A 250 3.51 19.27 17.77
C GLU A 250 2.81 18.24 16.88
N LYS A 251 2.31 17.14 17.47
CA LYS A 251 1.58 16.08 16.74
C LYS A 251 0.29 16.57 16.06
N ALA A 252 -0.26 17.70 16.53
CA ALA A 252 -1.39 18.38 15.89
C ALA A 252 -1.01 19.05 14.56
N LYS A 253 0.28 19.35 14.37
CA LYS A 253 0.89 19.90 13.17
C LYS A 253 1.71 18.83 12.46
N ALA A 254 1.10 17.68 12.25
CA ALA A 254 1.67 16.63 11.41
C ALA A 254 0.70 16.28 10.28
N SER A 255 1.24 15.89 9.13
CA SER A 255 0.44 15.51 7.97
C SER A 255 0.96 14.23 7.33
N ASP A 256 0.14 13.63 6.48
CA ASP A 256 0.51 12.43 5.73
C ASP A 256 1.51 12.77 4.62
N LEU A 257 2.27 11.77 4.17
CA LEU A 257 3.26 11.94 3.11
C LEU A 257 2.71 11.48 1.76
N CYS A 258 2.95 12.26 0.71
CA CYS A 258 2.58 11.96 -0.69
C CYS A 258 3.75 12.15 -1.68
N GLY A 259 4.98 11.98 -1.22
CA GLY A 259 6.17 12.10 -2.05
C GLY A 259 7.44 11.92 -1.23
N GLY A 260 8.58 11.83 -1.92
CA GLY A 260 9.90 11.67 -1.30
C GLY A 260 10.24 10.23 -0.94
N PHE A 261 11.11 10.06 0.05
CA PHE A 261 11.74 8.79 0.40
C PHE A 261 11.78 8.60 1.92
N LEU A 262 11.50 7.38 2.34
CA LEU A 262 11.65 6.93 3.71
C LEU A 262 12.85 5.96 3.80
N TYR A 263 13.75 6.25 4.74
CA TYR A 263 14.90 5.41 5.05
C TYR A 263 14.68 4.77 6.41
N VAL A 264 14.78 3.44 6.46
CA VAL A 264 14.69 2.66 7.70
C VAL A 264 16.06 2.09 7.98
N PHE A 265 16.69 2.57 9.04
CA PHE A 265 17.92 2.02 9.59
C PHE A 265 17.60 1.02 10.68
N TRP A 266 18.28 -0.11 10.67
CA TRP A 266 18.17 -1.14 11.69
C TRP A 266 19.57 -1.64 12.04
N LYS A 267 19.89 -1.69 13.33
CA LYS A 267 21.25 -2.02 13.83
C LYS A 267 22.33 -1.14 13.19
N GLY A 268 22.04 0.16 13.06
CA GLY A 268 22.93 1.17 12.49
C GLY A 268 23.18 1.07 10.98
N LYS A 269 22.49 0.18 10.26
CA LYS A 269 22.62 0.03 8.80
C LYS A 269 21.31 0.31 8.09
N LEU A 270 21.37 0.85 6.88
CA LEU A 270 20.19 1.03 6.05
C LEU A 270 19.62 -0.34 5.71
N TRP A 271 18.42 -0.60 6.21
CA TRP A 271 17.69 -1.84 6.01
C TRP A 271 16.66 -1.71 4.89
N ARG A 272 15.98 -0.56 4.78
CA ARG A 272 15.04 -0.29 3.70
C ARG A 272 15.13 1.15 3.22
N GLU A 273 15.06 1.31 1.91
CA GLU A 273 14.74 2.58 1.25
C GLU A 273 13.39 2.40 0.55
N MET A 274 12.45 3.29 0.80
CA MET A 274 11.13 3.26 0.19
C MET A 274 10.83 4.59 -0.47
N ALA A 275 10.43 4.57 -1.73
CA ALA A 275 9.85 5.75 -2.38
C ALA A 275 8.38 5.87 -1.96
N ILE A 276 7.93 7.10 -1.73
CA ILE A 276 6.55 7.42 -1.40
C ILE A 276 5.90 7.98 -2.67
N ASN A 277 4.83 7.35 -3.13
CA ASN A 277 4.12 7.82 -4.31
C ASN A 277 3.11 8.93 -3.97
N GLU A 278 2.53 9.55 -5.01
CA GLU A 278 1.54 10.63 -4.89
C GLU A 278 0.29 10.26 -4.08
N LYS A 279 0.03 8.96 -3.90
CA LYS A 279 -1.09 8.45 -3.11
C LYS A 279 -0.68 8.09 -1.68
N GLY A 280 0.56 8.37 -1.27
CA GLY A 280 1.06 8.06 0.07
C GLY A 280 1.25 6.57 0.36
N TYR A 281 1.51 5.76 -0.67
CA TYR A 281 1.96 4.38 -0.51
C TYR A 281 3.49 4.29 -0.66
N TYR A 282 4.07 3.35 0.08
CA TYR A 282 5.49 3.06 0.16
C TYR A 282 5.86 1.93 -0.80
N GLN A 283 6.88 2.15 -1.62
CA GLN A 283 7.41 1.19 -2.58
C GLN A 283 8.90 0.96 -2.31
N ASP A 284 9.29 -0.27 -1.99
CA ASP A 284 10.68 -0.60 -1.69
C ASP A 284 11.59 -0.47 -2.91
N VAL A 285 12.78 0.06 -2.66
CA VAL A 285 13.94 0.04 -3.54
C VAL A 285 14.81 -1.15 -3.15
N ASP A 286 15.32 -1.90 -4.13
CA ASP A 286 16.28 -2.97 -3.87
C ASP A 286 17.66 -2.38 -3.51
N VAL A 287 17.83 -2.06 -2.23
CA VAL A 287 19.04 -1.39 -1.72
C VAL A 287 20.30 -2.22 -2.01
N GLU A 288 20.24 -3.55 -1.87
CA GLU A 288 21.43 -4.40 -2.02
C GLU A 288 21.86 -4.50 -3.50
N TYR A 289 20.89 -4.64 -4.41
CA TYR A 289 21.13 -4.56 -5.84
C TYR A 289 21.82 -3.24 -6.22
N TYR A 290 21.26 -2.11 -5.77
CA TYR A 290 21.81 -0.80 -6.11
C TYR A 290 23.15 -0.51 -5.43
N ARG A 291 23.41 -1.04 -4.23
CA ARG A 291 24.74 -0.96 -3.60
C ARG A 291 25.79 -1.67 -4.44
N THR A 292 25.45 -2.86 -4.95
CA THR A 292 26.35 -3.63 -5.82
C THR A 292 26.63 -2.86 -7.11
N LEU A 293 25.58 -2.35 -7.77
CA LEU A 293 25.74 -1.53 -8.96
C LEU A 293 26.59 -0.28 -8.73
N GLU A 294 26.38 0.44 -7.63
CA GLU A 294 27.17 1.62 -7.28
C GLU A 294 28.66 1.27 -7.13
N GLN A 295 28.98 0.14 -6.49
CA GLN A 295 30.36 -0.32 -6.36
C GLN A 295 30.98 -0.73 -7.71
N GLU A 296 30.17 -1.20 -8.66
CA GLU A 296 30.62 -1.49 -10.03
C GLU A 296 30.83 -0.22 -10.85
N GLU A 297 29.91 0.74 -10.77
CA GLU A 297 30.05 2.06 -11.42
C GLU A 297 31.27 2.81 -10.89
N LYS A 298 31.52 2.76 -9.56
CA LYS A 298 32.71 3.33 -8.92
C LYS A 298 34.04 2.82 -9.50
N LYS A 299 34.06 1.68 -10.19
CA LYS A 299 35.27 1.12 -10.83
C LYS A 299 35.49 1.59 -12.26
N LYS A 300 34.54 2.30 -12.87
CA LYS A 300 34.66 2.80 -14.25
C LYS A 300 35.43 4.13 -14.30
N ASP A 301 36.06 4.42 -15.44
CA ASP A 301 36.80 5.67 -15.67
C ASP A 301 35.88 6.91 -15.68
N THR A 302 34.62 6.73 -16.08
CA THR A 302 33.58 7.77 -16.05
C THR A 302 32.42 7.31 -15.18
N HIS A 303 32.36 7.82 -13.96
CA HIS A 303 31.28 7.53 -13.02
C HIS A 303 29.96 8.15 -13.47
N GLN A 304 28.88 7.36 -13.44
CA GLN A 304 27.52 7.87 -13.59
C GLN A 304 26.79 7.78 -12.26
N VAL A 305 25.98 8.80 -11.97
CA VAL A 305 25.10 8.78 -10.78
C VAL A 305 23.93 7.84 -11.07
N ILE A 306 23.79 6.79 -10.28
CA ILE A 306 22.70 5.83 -10.41
C ILE A 306 21.45 6.36 -9.71
N GLN A 307 20.38 6.56 -10.47
CA GLN A 307 19.05 6.78 -9.91
C GLN A 307 18.47 5.43 -9.48
N ARG A 308 18.01 5.31 -8.23
CA ARG A 308 17.46 4.04 -7.73
C ARG A 308 15.95 4.05 -7.83
N SER A 309 15.42 3.14 -8.64
CA SER A 309 13.99 3.00 -8.89
C SER A 309 13.35 2.11 -7.83
N ALA A 310 12.16 2.48 -7.38
CA ALA A 310 11.34 1.65 -6.52
C ALA A 310 10.57 0.61 -7.36
N SER A 311 10.88 -0.66 -7.15
CA SER A 311 10.29 -1.81 -7.84
C SER A 311 9.30 -2.57 -6.95
N GLY A 312 9.39 -2.42 -5.63
CA GLY A 312 8.52 -3.08 -4.67
C GLY A 312 7.05 -2.69 -4.84
N PHE A 313 6.17 -3.65 -4.61
CA PHE A 313 4.73 -3.41 -4.65
C PHE A 313 4.33 -2.38 -3.59
N ALA A 314 3.43 -1.46 -3.96
CA ALA A 314 3.00 -0.37 -3.11
C ALA A 314 2.23 -0.87 -1.87
N MET A 315 2.65 -0.43 -0.68
CA MET A 315 2.04 -0.76 0.61
C MET A 315 1.70 0.50 1.41
N ALA A 316 0.65 0.47 2.22
CA ALA A 316 0.23 1.63 3.01
C ALA A 316 1.01 1.80 4.33
N HIS A 317 1.72 0.77 4.75
CA HIS A 317 2.60 0.80 5.92
C HIS A 317 3.73 -0.19 5.67
N PHE A 318 4.79 -0.10 6.46
CA PHE A 318 5.86 -1.08 6.45
C PHE A 318 5.85 -1.89 7.74
N TRP A 319 6.35 -3.12 7.70
CA TRP A 319 6.51 -3.96 8.89
C TRP A 319 7.89 -3.72 9.51
N ALA A 320 7.91 -3.28 10.76
CA ALA A 320 9.09 -3.05 11.57
C ALA A 320 9.34 -4.26 12.50
N PRO A 321 10.55 -4.83 12.55
CA PRO A 321 10.92 -5.86 13.50
C PRO A 321 11.04 -5.29 14.92
N TYR A 322 9.96 -5.36 15.69
CA TYR A 322 9.96 -4.92 17.07
C TYR A 322 10.74 -5.90 17.96
N LYS A 323 10.47 -7.20 17.82
CA LYS A 323 11.11 -8.25 18.61
C LYS A 323 11.56 -9.36 17.68
N ILE A 324 12.81 -9.80 17.76
CA ILE A 324 13.37 -10.85 16.92
C ILE A 324 14.21 -11.75 17.82
N LEU A 325 14.03 -13.08 17.73
CA LEU A 325 14.72 -14.05 18.60
C LEU A 325 14.54 -13.76 20.10
N GLY A 326 13.39 -13.19 20.49
CA GLY A 326 13.08 -12.80 21.86
C GLY A 326 13.72 -11.48 22.29
N GLU A 327 14.60 -10.88 21.47
CA GLU A 327 15.25 -9.61 21.76
C GLU A 327 14.42 -8.44 21.24
N VAL A 328 14.08 -7.53 22.15
CA VAL A 328 13.45 -6.24 21.82
C VAL A 328 14.46 -5.35 21.09
N GLN A 329 14.07 -4.80 19.95
CA GLN A 329 14.92 -3.96 19.10
C GLN A 329 14.82 -2.49 19.55
N GLN A 330 15.77 -2.03 20.39
CA GLN A 330 15.81 -0.67 20.95
C GLN A 330 17.23 -0.08 20.97
N GLY A 331 17.34 1.24 21.07
CA GLY A 331 18.61 1.94 21.23
C GLY A 331 19.55 1.76 20.04
N GLU A 332 20.74 1.21 20.26
CA GLU A 332 21.73 0.99 19.19
C GLU A 332 21.31 -0.11 18.21
N SER A 333 20.59 -1.14 18.69
CA SER A 333 20.06 -2.22 17.84
C SER A 333 18.65 -1.92 17.31
N GLY A 334 18.05 -0.82 17.76
CA GLY A 334 16.70 -0.39 17.40
C GLY A 334 16.54 0.09 15.96
N LEU A 335 15.29 0.40 15.62
CA LEU A 335 14.93 0.98 14.33
C LEU A 335 14.91 2.50 14.40
N LYS A 336 15.45 3.12 13.35
CA LYS A 336 15.52 4.56 13.18
C LYS A 336 15.02 4.92 11.80
N ILE A 337 14.09 5.88 11.71
CA ILE A 337 13.51 6.28 10.43
C ILE A 337 13.86 7.72 10.09
N ILE A 338 14.09 7.97 8.80
CA ILE A 338 14.38 9.30 8.26
C ILE A 338 13.52 9.53 7.03
N PHE A 339 12.76 10.62 7.03
CA PHE A 339 12.14 11.13 5.82
C PHE A 339 13.08 12.07 5.07
N SER A 340 13.04 12.01 3.75
CA SER A 340 13.79 12.89 2.85
C SER A 340 12.95 13.19 1.61
N PRO A 341 12.66 14.47 1.29
CA PRO A 341 11.95 14.83 0.06
C PRO A 341 12.65 14.37 -1.22
N LYS A 342 13.98 14.23 -1.16
CA LYS A 342 14.82 13.80 -2.28
C LYS A 342 15.55 12.52 -1.93
N GLN A 343 15.81 11.72 -2.97
CA GLN A 343 16.59 10.49 -2.83
C GLN A 343 18.00 10.83 -2.34
N LYS A 344 18.39 10.32 -1.18
CA LYS A 344 19.74 10.48 -0.64
C LYS A 344 20.75 9.77 -1.54
N ARG A 345 21.94 10.35 -1.70
CA ARG A 345 23.05 9.67 -2.38
C ARG A 345 23.62 8.58 -1.47
N PHE A 346 24.25 7.55 -2.05
CA PHE A 346 24.90 6.51 -1.26
C PHE A 346 25.93 7.06 -0.29
N ALA A 347 26.72 8.06 -0.66
CA ALA A 347 27.67 8.70 0.26
C ALA A 347 26.99 9.30 1.51
N GLN A 348 25.78 9.86 1.37
CA GLN A 348 25.02 10.40 2.50
C GLN A 348 24.47 9.28 3.39
N ILE A 349 24.04 8.17 2.78
CA ILE A 349 23.62 6.96 3.50
C ILE A 349 24.81 6.37 4.26
N GLU A 350 25.94 6.17 3.60
CA GLU A 350 27.17 5.62 4.19
C GLU A 350 27.68 6.49 5.35
N ALA A 351 27.55 7.82 5.28
CA ALA A 351 27.87 8.72 6.38
C ALA A 351 26.97 8.46 7.61
N LEU A 352 25.66 8.30 7.42
CA LEU A 352 24.72 7.94 8.49
C LEU A 352 25.02 6.55 9.08
N GLU A 353 25.45 5.60 8.25
CA GLU A 353 25.81 4.24 8.68
C GLU A 353 27.17 4.14 9.40
N SER A 354 27.98 5.19 9.33
CA SER A 354 29.33 5.24 9.88
C SER A 354 29.42 6.10 11.14
N ASP A 355 28.44 6.97 11.38
CA ASP A 355 28.35 7.85 12.54
C ASP A 355 27.01 7.67 13.27
N ALA A 356 27.05 6.94 14.38
CA ALA A 356 25.87 6.66 15.19
C ALA A 356 25.26 7.93 15.81
N ALA A 357 26.06 8.93 16.16
CA ALA A 357 25.56 10.17 16.74
C ALA A 357 24.87 11.03 15.67
N LEU A 358 25.40 11.05 14.44
CA LEU A 358 24.75 11.69 13.31
C LEU A 358 23.42 11.01 12.97
N LEU A 359 23.38 9.68 12.96
CA LEU A 359 22.16 8.93 12.74
C LEU A 359 21.11 9.24 13.80
N GLU A 360 21.50 9.21 15.09
CA GLU A 360 20.60 9.52 16.21
C GLU A 360 20.00 10.93 16.06
N LYS A 361 20.84 11.91 15.77
CA LYS A 361 20.42 13.31 15.60
C LYS A 361 19.49 13.51 14.39
N SER A 362 19.62 12.68 13.36
CA SER A 362 18.95 12.88 12.08
C SER A 362 17.69 12.02 11.89
N SER A 363 17.32 11.22 12.88
CA SER A 363 16.27 10.20 12.76
C SER A 363 15.27 10.23 13.91
N THR A 364 14.11 9.63 13.65
CA THR A 364 13.12 9.30 14.68
C THR A 364 13.35 7.85 15.12
N PRO A 365 13.62 7.58 16.42
CA PRO A 365 13.72 6.23 16.94
C PRO A 365 12.33 5.57 17.05
N LEU A 366 12.27 4.27 16.86
CA LEU A 366 11.06 3.45 17.06
C LEU A 366 11.14 2.60 18.33
N ASP A 367 11.86 3.05 19.34
CA ASP A 367 12.05 2.31 20.59
C ASP A 367 10.75 2.14 21.39
N GLU A 368 9.80 3.04 21.18
CA GLU A 368 8.47 3.05 21.79
C GLU A 368 7.56 1.90 21.34
N LEU A 369 7.96 1.15 20.30
CA LEU A 369 7.28 -0.08 19.91
C LEU A 369 7.27 -1.14 21.03
N SER A 370 8.18 -1.02 21.99
CA SER A 370 8.23 -1.82 23.22
C SER A 370 6.98 -1.77 24.08
N SER A 371 6.16 -0.73 23.95
CA SER A 371 4.88 -0.67 24.66
C SER A 371 3.95 -1.83 24.30
N TYR A 372 4.17 -2.50 23.17
CA TYR A 372 3.39 -3.64 22.73
C TYR A 372 3.45 -4.83 23.71
N SER A 373 4.61 -5.11 24.30
CA SER A 373 4.76 -6.27 25.21
C SER A 373 3.91 -6.13 26.47
N ASP A 374 3.73 -4.91 26.96
CA ASP A 374 2.92 -4.65 28.15
C ASP A 374 1.44 -4.43 27.82
N GLY A 375 1.16 -3.69 26.73
CA GLY A 375 -0.18 -3.19 26.43
C GLY A 375 -0.93 -3.95 25.33
N GLN A 376 -0.24 -4.79 24.55
CA GLN A 376 -0.76 -5.44 23.32
C GLN A 376 -1.45 -4.46 22.34
N SER A 377 -1.13 -3.19 22.49
CA SER A 377 -1.72 -2.05 21.80
C SER A 377 -0.78 -0.86 21.92
N PHE A 378 -1.09 0.21 21.19
CA PHE A 378 -0.28 1.42 21.16
C PHE A 378 -1.10 2.60 21.65
N SER A 379 -0.41 3.62 22.13
CA SER A 379 -0.99 4.90 22.54
C SER A 379 0.00 6.02 22.21
N ALA A 380 -0.46 7.28 22.26
CA ALA A 380 0.42 8.43 22.06
C ALA A 380 1.58 8.47 23.07
N GLN A 381 2.80 8.49 22.55
CA GLN A 381 4.06 8.59 23.31
C GLN A 381 4.84 9.85 22.87
N GLU A 382 6.17 9.86 22.89
CA GLU A 382 6.97 11.00 22.42
C GLU A 382 7.07 10.98 20.90
N PHE A 383 7.59 9.90 20.32
CA PHE A 383 7.89 9.77 18.88
C PHE A 383 6.80 9.04 18.08
N THR A 384 5.91 8.34 18.77
CA THR A 384 4.88 7.49 18.15
C THR A 384 3.49 7.74 18.72
N SER A 385 2.47 7.24 18.04
CA SER A 385 1.11 7.10 18.57
C SER A 385 0.37 5.95 17.91
N ASP A 386 -0.80 5.62 18.43
CA ASP A 386 -1.81 4.89 17.66
C ASP A 386 -2.42 5.79 16.57
N VAL A 387 -3.16 5.17 15.64
CA VAL A 387 -3.84 5.88 14.54
C VAL A 387 -4.97 6.77 15.04
N ASP A 388 -5.72 6.34 16.05
CA ASP A 388 -6.92 7.03 16.53
C ASP A 388 -6.53 8.38 17.17
N SER A 389 -5.38 8.43 17.85
CA SER A 389 -4.81 9.63 18.46
C SER A 389 -4.16 10.60 17.46
N ALA A 390 -3.84 10.15 16.25
CA ALA A 390 -3.10 10.96 15.29
C ALA A 390 -4.01 12.04 14.67
N ALA A 391 -3.57 13.29 14.73
CA ALA A 391 -4.17 14.38 13.97
C ALA A 391 -3.50 14.49 12.59
N ILE A 392 -4.28 14.87 11.57
CA ILE A 392 -3.78 15.11 10.22
C ILE A 392 -4.09 16.56 9.87
N HIS A 393 -3.04 17.34 9.66
CA HIS A 393 -3.11 18.72 9.28
C HIS A 393 -3.80 18.89 7.92
N LYS A 394 -4.57 19.97 7.78
CA LYS A 394 -5.20 20.32 6.51
C LYS A 394 -4.21 21.13 5.67
N VAL A 395 -3.63 20.49 4.67
CA VAL A 395 -2.65 21.08 3.75
C VAL A 395 -3.20 22.32 3.05
N THR A 396 -2.37 23.35 2.99
CA THR A 396 -2.59 24.67 2.38
C THR A 396 -1.55 24.93 1.29
N GLU A 397 -1.63 26.09 0.62
CA GLU A 397 -0.67 26.46 -0.43
C GLU A 397 0.73 26.79 0.12
N ASP A 398 0.83 27.10 1.41
CA ASP A 398 2.09 27.41 2.09
C ASP A 398 2.82 26.14 2.57
N ASP A 399 2.14 24.99 2.52
CA ASP A 399 2.70 23.71 2.94
C ASP A 399 3.53 23.05 1.83
N MET A 400 4.45 22.19 2.25
CA MET A 400 5.33 21.49 1.33
C MET A 400 4.57 20.51 0.43
N PRO A 401 4.98 20.36 -0.85
CA PRO A 401 4.23 19.60 -1.85
C PRO A 401 4.21 18.08 -1.63
N TRP A 402 5.01 17.57 -0.69
CA TRP A 402 5.02 16.16 -0.28
C TRP A 402 4.10 15.89 0.91
N LEU A 403 3.34 16.88 1.40
CA LEU A 403 2.36 16.71 2.45
C LEU A 403 0.96 16.50 1.87
N SER A 404 0.15 15.70 2.55
CA SER A 404 -1.21 15.35 2.14
C SER A 404 -2.16 15.32 3.33
N ASP A 405 -3.34 15.93 3.17
CA ASP A 405 -4.43 15.87 4.14
C ASP A 405 -5.40 14.70 3.91
N GLN A 406 -5.03 13.75 3.03
CA GLN A 406 -5.86 12.60 2.69
C GLN A 406 -5.98 11.60 3.85
N GLN A 407 -6.94 11.85 4.73
CA GLN A 407 -7.12 11.01 5.91
C GLN A 407 -7.62 9.59 5.61
N ALA A 408 -8.25 9.36 4.45
CA ALA A 408 -8.90 8.08 4.14
C ALA A 408 -7.95 6.88 4.26
N ILE A 409 -6.68 7.04 3.88
CA ILE A 409 -5.69 5.96 3.95
C ILE A 409 -5.31 5.69 5.40
N VAL A 410 -5.02 6.73 6.17
CA VAL A 410 -4.65 6.62 7.59
C VAL A 410 -5.80 6.03 8.40
N ARG A 411 -7.02 6.57 8.25
CA ARG A 411 -8.21 6.16 9.02
C ARG A 411 -8.72 4.76 8.69
N ASN A 412 -8.33 4.17 7.56
CA ASN A 412 -8.58 2.74 7.30
C ASN A 412 -7.86 1.82 8.30
N TYR A 413 -6.88 2.35 9.04
CA TYR A 413 -6.09 1.64 10.04
C TYR A 413 -6.46 2.01 11.48
N ASP A 414 -7.56 2.74 11.69
CA ASP A 414 -8.11 2.95 13.03
C ASP A 414 -8.32 1.59 13.73
N GLN A 415 -7.93 1.50 15.01
CA GLN A 415 -8.01 0.27 15.81
C GLN A 415 -7.27 -0.97 15.23
N SER A 416 -6.33 -0.78 14.28
CA SER A 416 -5.61 -1.89 13.64
C SER A 416 -4.31 -2.30 14.32
N ASN A 417 -3.90 -1.62 15.40
CA ASN A 417 -2.54 -1.68 15.97
C ASN A 417 -1.42 -1.28 14.97
N THR A 418 -1.75 -0.45 13.97
CA THR A 418 -0.75 0.31 13.22
C THR A 418 -0.22 1.44 14.08
N VAL A 419 1.10 1.63 14.07
CA VAL A 419 1.77 2.73 14.75
C VAL A 419 1.98 3.88 13.80
N ILE A 420 1.63 5.07 14.25
CA ILE A 420 2.05 6.32 13.62
C ILE A 420 3.40 6.72 14.18
N ALA A 421 4.38 6.93 13.31
CA ALA A 421 5.70 7.42 13.68
C ALA A 421 5.89 8.85 13.16
N TYR A 422 6.26 9.78 14.04
CA TYR A 422 6.38 11.18 13.66
C TYR A 422 7.80 11.51 13.22
N VAL A 423 7.95 11.98 11.99
CA VAL A 423 9.24 12.32 11.38
C VAL A 423 9.35 13.81 11.11
N ASP A 424 10.58 14.32 11.11
CA ASP A 424 10.86 15.65 10.58
C ASP A 424 10.45 15.73 9.09
N GLY A 425 9.53 16.64 8.77
CA GLY A 425 8.99 16.83 7.42
C GLY A 425 9.93 17.56 6.47
N LYS A 426 11.10 18.03 6.92
CA LYS A 426 12.09 18.76 6.11
C LYS A 426 11.50 20.00 5.43
N ASN A 427 10.62 20.71 6.13
CA ASN A 427 9.91 21.88 5.61
C ASN A 427 10.72 23.18 5.68
N SER A 428 12.00 23.11 6.03
CA SER A 428 12.94 24.24 5.90
C SER A 428 13.30 24.43 4.42
N GLY A 429 12.65 25.36 3.73
CA GLY A 429 12.89 25.61 2.31
C GLY A 429 12.00 26.71 1.74
N PHE A 430 12.14 26.98 0.46
CA PHE A 430 11.23 27.84 -0.30
C PHE A 430 11.25 27.48 -1.79
N LEU A 431 10.18 27.87 -2.48
CA LEU A 431 10.00 27.65 -3.91
C LEU A 431 10.45 28.90 -4.67
N VAL A 432 11.50 28.78 -5.48
CA VAL A 432 11.89 29.82 -6.43
C VAL A 432 10.99 29.70 -7.65
N ARG A 433 10.16 30.71 -7.92
CA ARG A 433 9.35 30.79 -9.14
C ARG A 433 9.94 31.85 -10.07
N LEU A 434 10.20 31.46 -11.31
CA LEU A 434 10.67 32.35 -12.36
C LEU A 434 9.58 32.48 -13.42
N GLU A 435 9.15 33.71 -13.66
CA GLU A 435 8.20 34.01 -14.73
C GLU A 435 8.88 33.84 -16.09
N VAL A 436 8.22 33.14 -17.01
CA VAL A 436 8.73 32.80 -18.33
C VAL A 436 7.71 33.16 -19.40
N GLY A 437 8.18 33.67 -20.53
CA GLY A 437 7.32 33.96 -21.69
C GLY A 437 6.71 35.37 -21.71
N LEU A 438 7.10 36.28 -20.81
CA LEU A 438 6.79 37.70 -20.96
C LEU A 438 7.61 38.31 -22.11
N ALA A 439 6.98 38.46 -23.27
CA ALA A 439 7.41 39.43 -24.27
C ALA A 439 6.47 40.63 -24.21
N ASP A 440 6.72 41.56 -23.29
CA ASP A 440 6.10 42.89 -23.39
C ASP A 440 6.95 43.77 -24.30
N GLY A 441 6.43 44.04 -25.50
CA GLY A 441 7.03 44.98 -26.46
C GLY A 441 6.84 44.59 -27.93
N PRO A 442 7.15 45.49 -28.87
CA PRO A 442 6.94 45.30 -30.33
C PRO A 442 7.76 44.15 -30.96
N LEU A 443 8.58 43.44 -30.17
CA LEU A 443 9.33 42.25 -30.59
C LEU A 443 8.58 40.92 -30.32
N ALA A 444 7.43 40.94 -29.64
CA ALA A 444 6.63 39.74 -29.38
C ALA A 444 6.11 39.05 -30.65
N GLU A 445 5.94 39.80 -31.75
CA GLU A 445 5.43 39.27 -33.03
C GLU A 445 6.52 38.65 -33.93
N GLN A 446 7.82 38.80 -33.59
CA GLN A 446 8.93 38.35 -34.43
C GLN A 446 9.72 37.17 -33.87
N LEU A 447 9.44 36.74 -32.64
CA LEU A 447 10.12 35.63 -32.00
C LEU A 447 9.10 34.50 -31.79
N ALA A 448 9.38 33.32 -32.34
CA ALA A 448 8.63 32.12 -31.99
C ALA A 448 8.59 32.03 -30.45
N PRO A 449 7.42 31.77 -29.83
CA PRO A 449 7.26 31.85 -28.38
C PRO A 449 8.40 31.06 -27.72
N TYR A 450 9.21 31.76 -26.93
CA TYR A 450 10.43 31.24 -26.30
C TYR A 450 10.18 29.81 -25.80
N SER A 451 10.77 28.84 -26.50
CA SER A 451 10.60 27.43 -26.14
C SER A 451 11.11 27.24 -24.72
N LEU A 452 10.38 26.50 -23.88
CA LEU A 452 10.83 26.12 -22.54
C LEU A 452 12.20 25.41 -22.57
N ALA A 453 12.59 24.84 -23.72
CA ALA A 453 13.93 24.31 -23.97
C ALA A 453 15.06 25.35 -23.84
N SER A 454 14.77 26.65 -23.95
CA SER A 454 15.77 27.72 -23.75
C SER A 454 16.15 27.91 -22.27
N TYR A 455 15.36 27.37 -21.36
CA TYR A 455 15.65 27.33 -19.92
C TYR A 455 16.25 25.98 -19.49
N ASP A 456 16.48 25.05 -20.42
CA ASP A 456 17.08 23.75 -20.12
C ASP A 456 18.52 23.91 -19.64
N GLY A 457 18.80 23.41 -18.43
CA GLY A 457 20.07 23.63 -17.74
C GLY A 457 20.11 24.86 -16.83
N LEU A 458 18.99 25.58 -16.65
CA LEU A 458 18.84 26.60 -15.62
C LEU A 458 18.76 25.94 -14.23
N VAL A 459 19.55 26.45 -13.28
CA VAL A 459 19.62 25.97 -11.90
C VAL A 459 19.55 27.14 -10.91
N ALA A 460 18.95 26.90 -9.75
CA ALA A 460 19.03 27.74 -8.56
C ALA A 460 20.11 27.16 -7.63
N ILE A 461 21.17 27.92 -7.40
CA ILE A 461 22.26 27.59 -6.49
C ILE A 461 22.02 28.37 -5.20
N MET A 462 21.88 27.65 -4.10
CA MET A 462 21.76 28.25 -2.77
C MET A 462 22.93 27.78 -1.93
N GLU A 463 23.60 28.70 -1.25
CA GLU A 463 24.70 28.39 -0.35
C GLU A 463 24.56 29.13 0.98
N ASP A 464 25.00 28.48 2.06
CA ASP A 464 25.10 29.07 3.39
C ASP A 464 26.54 29.54 3.64
N SER A 465 26.71 30.80 3.98
CA SER A 465 28.02 31.37 4.33
C SER A 465 28.53 30.93 5.72
N GLU A 466 27.65 30.39 6.56
CA GLU A 466 27.97 29.96 7.93
C GLU A 466 28.19 28.43 8.04
N SER A 467 28.05 27.68 6.94
CA SER A 467 28.29 26.23 6.90
C SER A 467 28.80 25.73 5.54
N ASP A 468 29.00 24.42 5.40
CA ASP A 468 29.31 23.76 4.13
C ASP A 468 28.06 23.42 3.30
N TRP A 469 26.88 23.86 3.76
CA TRP A 469 25.63 23.60 3.08
C TRP A 469 25.55 24.38 1.75
N ARG A 470 25.41 23.64 0.66
CA ARG A 470 25.15 24.17 -0.68
C ARG A 470 24.26 23.22 -1.46
N VAL A 471 23.27 23.77 -2.14
CA VAL A 471 22.38 23.03 -3.04
C VAL A 471 22.38 23.66 -4.42
N THR A 472 22.08 22.84 -5.43
CA THR A 472 21.97 23.26 -6.83
C THR A 472 20.76 22.55 -7.40
N GLU A 473 19.72 23.32 -7.65
CA GLU A 473 18.38 22.82 -7.95
C GLU A 473 17.99 23.19 -9.37
N PRO A 474 17.78 22.20 -10.26
CA PRO A 474 17.29 22.49 -11.59
C PRO A 474 15.85 23.02 -11.54
N PHE A 475 15.54 23.92 -12.47
CA PHE A 475 14.14 24.33 -12.66
C PHE A 475 13.35 23.22 -13.35
N ASP A 476 12.17 22.93 -12.82
CA ASP A 476 11.16 22.13 -13.53
C ASP A 476 10.60 22.97 -14.68
N LEU A 477 10.83 22.49 -15.90
CA LEU A 477 10.41 23.15 -17.14
C LEU A 477 8.92 22.97 -17.43
N THR A 478 8.14 22.45 -16.49
CA THR A 478 6.69 22.43 -16.55
C THR A 478 6.13 23.81 -16.17
N SER A 479 5.77 24.61 -17.19
CA SER A 479 5.14 25.92 -16.94
C SER A 479 3.76 25.77 -16.30
N LYS A 480 3.59 26.38 -15.12
CA LYS A 480 2.28 26.55 -14.46
C LYS A 480 2.02 28.05 -14.31
N ASP A 481 0.93 28.52 -14.91
CA ASP A 481 0.53 29.93 -14.91
C ASP A 481 1.63 30.91 -15.39
N GLY A 482 2.48 30.47 -16.32
CA GLY A 482 3.58 31.29 -16.84
C GLY A 482 4.86 31.23 -15.99
N TYR A 483 4.94 30.37 -14.98
CA TYR A 483 6.13 30.23 -14.13
C TYR A 483 6.76 28.83 -14.29
N ILE A 484 8.09 28.79 -14.30
CA ILE A 484 8.88 27.60 -13.97
C ILE A 484 9.36 27.71 -12.53
N SER A 485 9.72 26.58 -11.91
CA SER A 485 10.08 26.61 -10.49
C SER A 485 11.21 25.67 -10.09
N ALA A 486 11.96 26.07 -9.06
CA ALA A 486 12.99 25.25 -8.43
C ALA A 486 12.74 25.22 -6.91
N LEU A 487 12.70 24.02 -6.34
CA LEU A 487 12.42 23.83 -4.91
C LEU A 487 13.71 23.63 -4.11
N VAL A 488 14.04 24.64 -3.31
CA VAL A 488 15.19 24.64 -2.39
C VAL A 488 14.74 24.09 -1.03
N THR A 489 15.40 23.05 -0.54
CA THR A 489 15.04 22.37 0.72
C THR A 489 16.25 22.09 1.61
N GLY A 490 15.99 21.85 2.89
CA GLY A 490 17.01 21.47 3.88
C GLY A 490 17.88 22.65 4.35
N MET A 491 17.35 23.86 4.33
CA MET A 491 18.06 25.07 4.76
C MET A 491 18.43 25.01 6.25
N PRO A 492 19.70 25.27 6.62
CA PRO A 492 20.12 25.46 8.00
C PRO A 492 19.31 26.53 8.77
N PRO A 493 18.77 26.25 9.97
CA PRO A 493 17.89 27.19 10.68
C PRO A 493 18.58 28.48 11.14
N LYS A 494 19.91 28.48 11.22
CA LYS A 494 20.74 29.64 11.64
C LYS A 494 21.69 30.12 10.54
N GLY A 495 21.46 29.71 9.30
CA GLY A 495 22.32 30.06 8.16
C GLY A 495 22.13 31.49 7.67
N LYS A 496 23.10 31.94 6.87
CA LYS A 496 23.03 33.17 6.08
C LYS A 496 23.26 32.82 4.62
N PHE A 497 22.26 33.09 3.81
CA PHE A 497 22.14 32.48 2.52
C PHE A 497 22.34 33.43 1.36
N THR A 498 22.91 32.88 0.30
CA THR A 498 23.06 33.52 -1.00
C THR A 498 22.36 32.67 -2.05
N LEU A 499 21.50 33.30 -2.86
CA LEU A 499 20.81 32.66 -3.98
C LEU A 499 21.38 33.18 -5.31
N VAL A 500 21.79 32.26 -6.17
CA VAL A 500 22.30 32.53 -7.51
C VAL A 500 21.55 31.67 -8.52
N LEU A 501 20.98 32.28 -9.56
CA LEU A 501 20.47 31.56 -10.73
C LEU A 501 21.59 31.42 -11.74
N SER A 502 21.83 30.23 -12.28
CA SER A 502 22.91 29.99 -13.24
C SER A 502 22.47 29.02 -14.33
N HIS A 503 23.08 29.11 -15.50
CA HIS A 503 22.89 28.13 -16.57
C HIS A 503 24.12 27.21 -16.68
N LEU A 504 23.91 25.89 -16.66
CA LEU A 504 25.01 24.90 -16.64
C LEU A 504 25.90 24.94 -17.90
N GLY A 505 25.37 25.46 -19.02
CA GLY A 505 26.08 25.57 -20.31
C GLY A 505 26.82 26.89 -20.59
N GLY A 506 26.76 27.91 -19.72
CA GLY A 506 27.29 29.25 -20.02
C GLY A 506 28.34 29.74 -19.02
N GLN A 507 29.52 30.13 -19.50
CA GLN A 507 30.66 30.55 -18.67
C GLN A 507 30.44 31.85 -17.87
N ASP A 508 29.40 32.64 -18.16
CA ASP A 508 29.08 33.93 -17.49
C ASP A 508 27.58 34.08 -17.17
N SER A 509 26.87 32.98 -16.89
CA SER A 509 25.39 32.97 -16.80
C SER A 509 24.81 33.10 -15.38
N ALA A 510 25.63 33.49 -14.40
CA ALA A 510 25.22 33.55 -12.99
C ALA A 510 24.61 34.93 -12.64
N VAL A 511 23.35 34.93 -12.22
CA VAL A 511 22.62 36.09 -11.71
C VAL A 511 22.39 35.90 -10.22
N MET A 512 23.00 36.75 -9.39
CA MET A 512 22.78 36.74 -7.95
C MET A 512 21.45 37.42 -7.62
N MET A 513 20.60 36.74 -6.87
CA MET A 513 19.29 37.25 -6.45
C MET A 513 19.39 38.00 -5.12
N PHE A 514 20.12 37.44 -4.16
CA PHE A 514 20.44 38.07 -2.88
C PHE A 514 21.67 37.40 -2.24
N GLU A 515 22.26 38.07 -1.27
CA GLU A 515 23.47 37.63 -0.54
C GLU A 515 23.29 37.84 0.97
N GLY A 516 23.72 36.85 1.76
CA GLY A 516 23.88 36.96 3.21
C GLY A 516 22.59 37.15 4.02
N LEU A 517 21.42 36.76 3.49
CA LEU A 517 20.15 36.90 4.19
C LEU A 517 19.89 35.73 5.15
N THR A 518 19.39 35.99 6.36
CA THR A 518 18.93 34.92 7.24
C THR A 518 17.59 34.35 6.77
N TYR A 519 17.18 33.18 7.28
CA TYR A 519 15.84 32.64 6.99
C TYR A 519 14.73 33.64 7.33
N GLN A 520 14.86 34.36 8.45
CA GLN A 520 13.89 35.39 8.86
C GLN A 520 13.86 36.58 7.91
N ASP A 521 15.01 36.97 7.36
CA ASP A 521 15.09 38.06 6.39
C ASP A 521 14.49 37.67 5.03
N ILE A 522 14.59 36.39 4.65
CA ILE A 522 14.01 35.85 3.41
C ILE A 522 12.48 35.78 3.49
N ILE A 523 11.93 35.40 4.64
CA ILE A 523 10.47 35.27 4.86
C ILE A 523 9.81 36.59 5.28
N ALA A 524 10.59 37.60 5.69
CA ALA A 524 10.05 38.91 5.99
C ALA A 524 9.35 39.46 4.73
N GLU A 525 8.18 40.06 4.89
CA GLU A 525 7.52 40.75 3.77
C GLU A 525 8.55 41.68 3.12
N PRO A 526 8.76 41.58 1.80
CA PRO A 526 9.66 42.50 1.13
C PRO A 526 9.16 43.91 1.47
N PRO A 527 10.05 44.85 1.85
CA PRO A 527 9.62 46.23 2.01
C PRO A 527 8.86 46.61 0.75
N GLU A 528 7.70 47.29 0.88
CA GLU A 528 6.93 47.78 -0.27
C GLU A 528 7.93 48.44 -1.22
N LEU A 529 8.31 47.73 -2.29
CA LEU A 529 9.13 48.31 -3.32
C LEU A 529 8.27 49.45 -3.84
N PRO A 530 8.72 50.72 -3.79
CA PRO A 530 7.92 51.80 -4.31
C PRO A 530 7.54 51.38 -5.71
N MET A 531 6.23 51.23 -5.96
CA MET A 531 5.74 50.91 -7.29
C MET A 531 6.51 51.83 -8.23
N ILE A 532 7.30 51.25 -9.13
CA ILE A 532 7.85 52.01 -10.23
C ILE A 532 6.60 52.59 -10.89
N SER A 533 6.40 53.90 -10.69
CA SER A 533 5.33 54.65 -11.32
C SER A 533 5.40 54.30 -12.79
N LYS A 534 4.27 53.87 -13.36
CA LYS A 534 4.09 53.66 -14.80
C LYS A 534 5.02 54.61 -15.55
N HIS A 535 5.94 54.07 -16.34
CA HIS A 535 6.84 54.85 -17.18
C HIS A 535 6.02 55.96 -17.85
N GLU A 536 6.23 57.22 -17.44
CA GLU A 536 5.87 58.34 -18.30
C GLU A 536 6.74 58.18 -19.53
N GLU A 537 6.11 57.97 -20.68
CA GLU A 537 6.77 57.97 -21.98
C GLU A 537 7.59 59.26 -22.11
N GLN A 538 8.92 59.15 -21.97
CA GLN A 538 9.79 60.23 -22.37
C GLN A 538 9.71 60.35 -23.89
N ARG A 539 9.00 61.39 -24.36
CA ARG A 539 9.05 61.83 -25.76
C ARG A 539 10.51 62.00 -26.17
N VAL A 540 10.96 61.13 -27.08
CA VAL A 540 12.22 61.31 -27.80
C VAL A 540 12.11 62.61 -28.62
N PRO A 541 13.06 63.56 -28.52
CA PRO A 541 13.02 64.81 -29.27
C PRO A 541 12.94 64.56 -30.78
N ASP A 542 12.11 65.34 -31.48
CA ASP A 542 11.85 65.18 -32.93
C ASP A 542 13.13 65.17 -33.79
N GLU A 543 14.19 65.85 -33.33
CA GLU A 543 15.50 65.88 -33.99
C GLU A 543 16.17 64.49 -34.10
N VAL A 544 16.00 63.63 -33.08
CA VAL A 544 16.56 62.27 -33.09
C VAL A 544 15.78 61.38 -34.06
N ASN A 545 14.48 61.63 -34.24
CA ASN A 545 13.64 60.88 -35.16
C ASN A 545 13.87 61.30 -36.62
N GLU A 546 14.11 62.60 -36.86
CA GLU A 546 14.51 63.10 -38.17
C GLU A 546 15.89 62.58 -38.62
N GLU A 547 16.84 62.45 -37.69
CA GLU A 547 18.17 61.92 -38.00
C GLU A 547 18.12 60.41 -38.31
N ARG A 548 17.23 59.68 -37.63
CA ARG A 548 16.96 58.26 -37.87
C ARG A 548 16.34 58.02 -39.25
N GLU A 549 15.39 58.86 -39.67
CA GLU A 549 14.77 58.79 -41.00
C GLU A 549 15.75 59.17 -42.12
N ARG A 550 16.67 60.12 -41.90
CA ARG A 550 17.74 60.42 -42.86
C ARG A 550 18.72 59.26 -43.04
N GLN A 551 19.10 58.61 -41.95
CA GLN A 551 19.98 57.43 -41.99
C GLN A 551 19.31 56.27 -42.72
N LYS A 552 18.01 56.05 -42.49
CA LYS A 552 17.22 55.00 -43.15
C LYS A 552 17.11 55.23 -44.66
N LYS A 553 16.82 56.47 -45.09
CA LYS A 553 16.81 56.85 -46.52
C LYS A 553 18.16 56.67 -47.21
N THR A 554 19.25 56.92 -46.49
CA THR A 554 20.62 56.76 -47.01
C THR A 554 20.95 55.27 -47.18
N LEU A 555 20.51 54.43 -46.24
CA LEU A 555 20.70 52.98 -46.28
C LEU A 555 19.89 52.34 -47.44
N ASP A 556 18.64 52.76 -47.63
CA ASP A 556 17.78 52.28 -48.72
C ASP A 556 18.34 52.67 -50.10
N MET A 557 18.87 53.89 -50.24
CA MET A 557 19.51 54.34 -51.48
C MET A 557 20.81 53.57 -51.79
N MET A 558 21.57 53.18 -50.77
CA MET A 558 22.75 52.31 -50.94
C MET A 558 22.34 50.89 -51.34
N LEU A 559 21.26 50.35 -50.78
CA LEU A 559 20.72 49.04 -51.12
C LEU A 559 20.17 48.99 -52.56
N GLU A 560 19.52 50.06 -53.04
CA GLU A 560 19.08 50.16 -54.44
C GLU A 560 20.26 50.23 -55.43
N LEU A 561 21.35 50.94 -55.08
CA LEU A 561 22.57 51.01 -55.90
C LEU A 561 23.34 49.67 -55.96
N ILE A 562 23.27 48.87 -54.91
CA ILE A 562 23.86 47.52 -54.87
C ILE A 562 23.04 46.54 -55.71
N ASN A 563 21.72 46.70 -55.76
CA ASN A 563 20.83 45.83 -56.52
C ASN A 563 20.69 46.20 -58.01
N ALA A 564 21.27 47.32 -58.44
CA ALA A 564 21.21 47.81 -59.82
C ALA A 564 22.51 47.60 -60.64
N ASN A 565 23.51 46.88 -60.11
CA ASN A 565 24.74 46.50 -60.81
C ASN A 565 24.85 44.99 -61.03
#